data_AF-A0A4Q6AJK5-F1
#
_entry.id   AF-A0A4Q6AJK5-F1
#
_cell.length_a   1.000
_cell.length_b   1.000
_cell.length_c   1.000
_cell.angle_alpha   90.00
_cell.angle_beta   90.00
_cell.angle_gamma   90.00
#
_symmetry.space_group_name_H-M   'P 1'
#
loop_
_entity.id
_entity.type
_entity.pdbx_description
1 polymer ?
#
loop_
_entity_poly.entity_id
_entity_poly.type
_entity_poly.pdbx_seq_one_letter_code
_entity_poly.pdbx_strand_id
1 'polypeptide(L)'
;MYQALVKRVFRSIAVLLLLLPAVSLPAQVNVTSSYSAQALASRLAGEGITVLNPVLNCPSKANGLFTSSTGSPGIDSGIVLSTGYVASVTGVNGVDGLSGSLASYNFGAAGDPALNSLSGQSTHDACALEFDFVPRGESVNFQYVFSSEEYINATCGPYNDAFAFFISGPGITGQKNMALVPGTNIPVTINSINSGNPGPGYTLANCYAMGPGAPFTSYFIDNSNGPYITHKGMTQVLD
;
A
#
# COMPACT_ATOMS: atom_id res chain seq x y z
N MET A 1 20.84 46.26 76.59
CA MET A 1 19.79 46.38 75.55
C MET A 1 20.48 46.32 74.19
N TYR A 2 20.54 45.14 73.56
CA TYR A 2 21.01 44.97 72.18
C TYR A 2 20.00 44.05 71.51
N GLN A 3 19.13 44.61 70.67
CA GLN A 3 18.22 43.83 69.84
C GLN A 3 18.96 43.45 68.54
N ALA A 4 19.15 42.15 68.31
CA ALA A 4 19.65 41.63 67.05
C ALA A 4 18.50 41.57 66.03
N LEU A 5 18.60 42.36 64.96
CA LEU A 5 17.69 42.37 63.82
C LEU A 5 17.94 41.13 62.95
N VAL A 6 17.02 40.17 62.95
CA VAL A 6 17.02 39.03 62.02
C VAL A 6 16.24 39.43 60.76
N LYS A 7 16.94 39.70 59.65
CA LYS A 7 16.32 39.89 58.33
C LYS A 7 16.02 38.53 57.70
N ARG A 8 14.74 38.15 57.60
CA ARG A 8 14.29 36.99 56.81
C ARG A 8 14.28 37.37 55.34
N VAL A 9 15.14 36.75 54.54
CA VAL A 9 15.14 36.87 53.07
C VAL A 9 14.20 35.81 52.51
N PHE A 10 13.03 36.21 52.03
CA PHE A 10 12.18 35.33 51.22
C PHE A 10 12.75 35.28 49.79
N ARG A 11 13.33 34.14 49.41
CA ARG A 11 13.70 33.87 48.01
C ARG A 11 12.49 33.27 47.30
N SER A 12 11.79 34.07 46.52
CA SER A 12 10.76 33.58 45.60
C SER A 12 11.45 32.77 44.49
N ILE A 13 11.25 31.45 44.47
CA ILE A 13 11.65 30.59 43.35
C ILE A 13 10.53 30.72 42.31
N ALA A 14 10.77 31.50 41.26
CA ALA A 14 9.91 31.50 40.09
C ALA A 14 10.20 30.23 39.27
N VAL A 15 9.30 29.26 39.31
CA VAL A 15 9.33 28.11 38.40
C VAL A 15 8.84 28.60 37.05
N LEU A 16 9.76 28.82 36.12
CA LEU A 16 9.44 29.11 34.73
C LEU A 16 8.95 27.81 34.08
N LEU A 17 7.62 27.64 34.00
CA LEU A 17 7.01 26.57 33.20
C LEU A 17 7.28 26.89 31.71
N LEU A 18 8.34 26.34 31.14
CA LEU A 18 8.54 26.34 29.70
C LEU A 18 7.41 25.51 29.07
N LEU A 19 6.41 26.19 28.51
CA LEU A 19 5.49 25.59 27.55
C LEU A 19 6.30 25.22 26.30
N LEU A 20 6.83 23.99 26.29
CA LEU A 20 7.31 23.38 25.06
C LEU A 20 6.13 23.33 24.08
N PRO A 21 6.25 23.88 22.86
CA PRO A 21 5.23 23.67 21.86
C PRO A 21 5.11 22.16 21.65
N ALA A 22 3.89 21.63 21.76
CA ALA A 22 3.62 20.25 21.37
C ALA A 22 3.92 20.17 19.87
N VAL A 23 5.08 19.64 19.52
CA VAL A 23 5.42 19.32 18.14
C VAL A 23 4.49 18.16 17.78
N SER A 24 3.45 18.43 17.00
CA SER A 24 2.68 17.38 16.37
C SER A 24 3.64 16.65 15.42
N LEU A 25 3.98 15.40 15.74
CA LEU A 25 4.59 14.53 14.74
C LEU A 25 3.62 14.49 13.54
N PRO A 26 4.07 14.73 12.29
CA PRO A 26 3.24 14.40 11.14
C PRO A 26 2.59 13.03 11.33
N ALA A 27 1.27 12.97 11.15
CA ALA A 27 0.56 11.70 11.05
C ALA A 27 1.28 10.85 9.99
N GLN A 28 1.46 9.55 10.22
CA GLN A 28 2.22 8.69 9.32
C GLN A 28 1.42 7.45 8.96
N VAL A 29 1.69 6.92 7.77
CA VAL A 29 1.35 5.52 7.47
C VAL A 29 2.36 4.68 8.26
N ASN A 30 1.87 3.85 9.16
CA ASN A 30 2.71 2.92 9.92
C ASN A 30 2.55 1.54 9.32
N VAL A 31 3.65 0.92 8.91
CA VAL A 31 3.66 -0.47 8.48
C VAL A 31 4.50 -1.30 9.45
N THR A 32 3.95 -2.44 9.85
CA THR A 32 4.71 -3.48 10.55
C THR A 32 4.82 -4.68 9.62
N SER A 33 6.05 -5.12 9.34
CA SER A 33 6.31 -6.20 8.40
C SER A 33 6.25 -7.59 9.04
N SER A 34 6.22 -8.62 8.20
CA SER A 34 6.45 -10.04 8.56
C SER A 34 5.35 -10.68 9.40
N TYR A 35 4.14 -10.72 8.85
CA TYR A 35 2.98 -11.38 9.46
C TYR A 35 2.78 -12.79 8.90
N SER A 36 2.10 -13.64 9.67
CA SER A 36 1.72 -14.98 9.22
C SER A 36 0.54 -14.92 8.24
N ALA A 37 0.42 -15.93 7.37
CA ALA A 37 -0.72 -16.09 6.47
C ALA A 37 -2.06 -16.00 7.23
N GLN A 38 -2.16 -16.69 8.37
CA GLN A 38 -3.34 -16.66 9.23
C GLN A 38 -3.66 -15.24 9.74
N ALA A 39 -2.67 -14.49 10.19
CA ALA A 39 -2.90 -13.14 10.72
C ALA A 39 -3.37 -12.18 9.62
N LEU A 40 -2.75 -12.25 8.43
CA LEU A 40 -3.14 -11.43 7.28
C LEU A 40 -4.54 -11.78 6.79
N ALA A 41 -4.83 -13.07 6.61
CA ALA A 41 -6.13 -13.53 6.13
C ALA A 41 -7.25 -13.21 7.13
N SER A 42 -7.03 -13.40 8.44
CA SER A 42 -7.98 -13.00 9.48
C SER A 42 -8.19 -11.49 9.53
N ARG A 43 -7.15 -10.68 9.29
CA ARG A 43 -7.30 -9.22 9.20
C ARG A 43 -8.14 -8.81 7.99
N LEU A 44 -7.90 -9.45 6.85
CA LEU A 44 -8.58 -9.11 5.59
C LEU A 44 -10.04 -9.59 5.56
N ALA A 45 -10.32 -10.79 6.08
CA ALA A 45 -11.66 -11.37 6.12
C ALA A 45 -12.60 -10.64 7.09
N GLY A 46 -12.05 -10.05 8.16
CA GLY A 46 -12.82 -9.31 9.15
C GLY A 46 -13.43 -10.18 10.24
N GLU A 47 -14.05 -9.52 11.21
CA GLU A 47 -14.54 -10.17 12.42
C GLU A 47 -15.67 -11.17 12.13
N GLY A 48 -15.54 -12.38 12.68
CA GLY A 48 -16.55 -13.42 12.58
C GLY A 48 -16.59 -14.17 11.25
N ILE A 49 -15.71 -13.87 10.29
CA ILE A 49 -15.51 -14.72 9.11
C ILE A 49 -14.54 -15.84 9.43
N THR A 50 -14.93 -17.08 9.13
CA THR A 50 -14.04 -18.24 9.26
C THR A 50 -13.08 -18.27 8.10
N VAL A 51 -11.79 -18.17 8.41
CA VAL A 51 -10.67 -18.34 7.47
C VAL A 51 -10.11 -19.75 7.62
N LEU A 52 -9.84 -20.43 6.51
CA LEU A 52 -9.27 -21.78 6.44
C LEU A 52 -8.09 -21.79 5.48
N ASN A 53 -7.16 -22.72 5.71
CA ASN A 53 -6.02 -23.02 4.83
C ASN A 53 -5.20 -21.80 4.35
N PRO A 54 -4.86 -20.80 5.20
CA PRO A 54 -4.13 -19.64 4.72
C PRO A 54 -2.69 -20.00 4.36
N VAL A 55 -2.29 -19.65 3.14
CA VAL A 55 -0.95 -19.82 2.60
C VAL A 55 -0.42 -18.46 2.17
N LEU A 56 0.81 -18.16 2.57
CA LEU A 56 1.51 -16.94 2.17
C LEU A 56 2.76 -17.34 1.39
N ASN A 57 2.72 -17.12 0.07
CA ASN A 57 3.89 -17.22 -0.79
C ASN A 57 4.42 -15.82 -1.06
N CYS A 58 5.34 -15.36 -0.23
CA CYS A 58 5.80 -13.97 -0.25
C CYS A 58 7.23 -13.87 0.29
N PRO A 59 8.08 -12.99 -0.27
CA PRO A 59 9.39 -12.72 0.30
C PRO A 59 9.32 -12.22 1.76
N SER A 60 10.42 -12.44 2.49
CA SER A 60 10.55 -11.91 3.85
C SER A 60 10.50 -10.39 3.82
N LYS A 61 9.68 -9.77 4.70
CA LYS A 61 9.44 -8.31 4.79
C LYS A 61 8.68 -7.68 3.60
N ALA A 62 8.12 -8.49 2.71
CA ALA A 62 7.28 -8.04 1.60
C ALA A 62 5.76 -8.07 1.93
N ASN A 63 5.41 -8.38 3.17
CA ASN A 63 4.04 -8.33 3.68
C ASN A 63 4.00 -7.68 5.06
N GLY A 64 2.84 -7.14 5.41
CA GLY A 64 2.63 -6.53 6.72
C GLY A 64 1.20 -6.10 7.01
N LEU A 65 1.02 -5.50 8.17
CA LEU A 65 -0.17 -4.73 8.51
C LEU A 65 0.17 -3.24 8.43
N PHE A 66 -0.80 -2.45 8.00
CA PHE A 66 -0.67 -1.00 8.00
C PHE A 66 -1.80 -0.32 8.77
N THR A 67 -1.48 0.86 9.29
CA THR A 67 -2.46 1.83 9.81
C THR A 67 -2.11 3.21 9.26
N SER A 68 -3.14 4.01 8.98
CA SER A 68 -3.02 5.37 8.50
C SER A 68 -3.98 6.28 9.26
N SER A 69 -3.49 7.46 9.60
CA SER A 69 -4.29 8.58 10.12
C SER A 69 -4.16 9.82 9.24
N THR A 70 -3.61 9.65 8.03
CA THR A 70 -3.22 10.73 7.14
C THR A 70 -4.26 11.00 6.03
N GLY A 71 -5.24 10.10 5.87
CA GLY A 71 -6.12 10.06 4.71
C GLY A 71 -5.49 9.46 3.45
N SER A 72 -4.19 9.13 3.47
CA SER A 72 -3.48 8.38 2.42
C SER A 72 -3.18 6.95 2.93
N PRO A 73 -3.43 5.88 2.15
CA PRO A 73 -3.86 5.86 0.76
C PRO A 73 -5.39 5.97 0.55
N GLY A 74 -6.14 6.43 1.56
CA GLY A 74 -7.61 6.43 1.55
C GLY A 74 -8.24 5.21 2.24
N ILE A 75 -7.40 4.31 2.77
CA ILE A 75 -7.79 3.21 3.65
C ILE A 75 -7.08 3.42 4.99
N ASP A 76 -7.83 3.36 6.09
CA ASP A 76 -7.30 3.67 7.43
C ASP A 76 -6.44 2.54 8.00
N SER A 77 -6.70 1.30 7.62
CA SER A 77 -5.89 0.15 8.05
C SER A 77 -6.19 -1.10 7.24
N GLY A 78 -5.25 -2.02 7.21
CA GLY A 78 -5.42 -3.27 6.47
C GLY A 78 -4.13 -4.07 6.40
N ILE A 79 -4.04 -4.93 5.39
CA ILE A 79 -2.81 -5.62 5.03
C ILE A 79 -2.09 -4.85 3.92
N VAL A 80 -0.78 -5.01 3.83
CA VAL A 80 0.02 -4.52 2.71
C VAL A 80 0.88 -5.68 2.19
N LEU A 81 0.88 -5.85 0.87
CA LEU A 81 1.73 -6.77 0.13
C LEU A 81 2.52 -5.95 -0.89
N SER A 82 3.79 -6.28 -1.11
CA SER A 82 4.67 -5.56 -2.04
C SER A 82 5.62 -6.54 -2.72
N THR A 83 6.20 -6.14 -3.85
CA THR A 83 7.37 -6.80 -4.45
C THR A 83 8.68 -6.32 -3.80
N GLY A 84 8.63 -5.25 -3.02
CA GLY A 84 9.73 -4.67 -2.23
C GLY A 84 9.48 -4.75 -0.71
N TYR A 85 10.19 -3.90 0.05
CA TYR A 85 9.96 -3.77 1.49
C TYR A 85 8.65 -3.06 1.80
N VAL A 86 7.83 -3.61 2.70
CA VAL A 86 6.61 -2.91 3.13
C VAL A 86 6.87 -1.89 4.24
N ALA A 87 7.86 -2.14 5.10
CA ALA A 87 8.19 -1.29 6.25
C ALA A 87 9.63 -0.80 6.16
N SER A 88 9.82 0.49 6.46
CA SER A 88 11.14 1.11 6.52
C SER A 88 11.93 0.57 7.72
N VAL A 89 13.21 0.28 7.48
CA VAL A 89 14.18 -0.09 8.51
C VAL A 89 15.43 0.76 8.35
N THR A 90 16.36 0.72 9.30
CA THR A 90 17.57 1.54 9.23
C THR A 90 18.30 1.35 7.89
N GLY A 91 18.37 2.44 7.11
CA GLY A 91 19.07 2.48 5.82
C GLY A 91 18.29 1.90 4.63
N VAL A 92 17.03 1.48 4.81
CA VAL A 92 16.20 0.90 3.75
C VAL A 92 14.79 1.47 3.88
N ASN A 93 14.26 2.03 2.79
CA ASN A 93 12.88 2.53 2.79
C ASN A 93 11.93 1.36 2.52
N GLY A 94 10.77 1.38 3.16
CA GLY A 94 9.63 0.55 2.81
C GLY A 94 8.58 1.38 2.06
N VAL A 95 7.42 0.78 1.83
CA VAL A 95 6.27 1.48 1.25
C VAL A 95 5.82 2.65 2.13
N ASP A 96 6.03 2.59 3.45
CA ASP A 96 5.72 3.64 4.45
C ASP A 96 6.69 4.84 4.50
N GLY A 97 7.42 5.09 3.41
CA GLY A 97 8.40 6.16 3.30
C GLY A 97 7.92 7.39 2.53
N LEU A 98 8.85 8.32 2.30
CA LEU A 98 8.64 9.50 1.46
C LEU A 98 8.63 9.11 -0.02
N SER A 99 7.71 9.69 -0.78
CA SER A 99 7.65 9.47 -2.22
C SER A 99 8.96 9.85 -2.92
N GLY A 100 9.31 9.07 -3.95
CA GLY A 100 10.57 9.22 -4.68
C GLY A 100 11.75 8.49 -4.04
N SER A 101 11.57 7.93 -2.85
CA SER A 101 12.47 6.90 -2.32
C SER A 101 12.28 5.57 -3.07
N LEU A 102 13.10 4.57 -2.77
CA LEU A 102 12.94 3.21 -3.30
C LEU A 102 12.67 2.23 -2.15
N ALA A 103 11.51 1.59 -2.20
CA ALA A 103 11.14 0.41 -1.44
C ALA A 103 11.50 -0.90 -2.19
N SER A 104 11.72 -0.81 -3.50
CA SER A 104 12.16 -1.92 -4.34
C SER A 104 13.39 -2.63 -3.79
N TYR A 105 13.35 -3.96 -3.81
CA TYR A 105 14.44 -4.83 -3.41
C TYR A 105 14.36 -6.13 -4.18
N ASN A 106 15.49 -6.60 -4.69
CA ASN A 106 15.56 -7.89 -5.37
C ASN A 106 15.68 -9.00 -4.33
N PHE A 107 14.58 -9.70 -4.05
CA PHE A 107 14.57 -10.85 -3.14
C PHE A 107 15.06 -12.14 -3.81
N GLY A 108 15.14 -12.15 -5.14
CA GLY A 108 15.47 -13.34 -5.93
C GLY A 108 14.38 -14.41 -5.90
N ALA A 109 13.15 -14.03 -5.55
CA ALA A 109 11.99 -14.91 -5.52
C ALA A 109 11.29 -14.96 -6.89
N ALA A 110 10.52 -16.02 -7.09
CA ALA A 110 9.77 -16.22 -8.32
C ALA A 110 8.67 -15.15 -8.48
N GLY A 111 8.31 -14.87 -9.73
CA GLY A 111 7.07 -14.16 -10.04
C GLY A 111 5.84 -15.07 -9.96
N ASP A 112 4.74 -14.56 -10.49
CA ASP A 112 3.46 -15.25 -10.58
C ASP A 112 3.00 -15.38 -12.05
N PRO A 113 2.76 -16.60 -12.57
CA PRO A 113 2.32 -16.80 -13.96
C PRO A 113 0.98 -16.14 -14.32
N ALA A 114 0.05 -16.02 -13.38
CA ALA A 114 -1.20 -15.32 -13.61
C ALA A 114 -0.95 -13.82 -13.75
N LEU A 115 -0.08 -13.24 -12.91
CA LEU A 115 0.33 -11.84 -13.07
C LEU A 115 1.15 -11.60 -14.34
N ASN A 116 1.94 -12.58 -14.81
CA ASN A 116 2.64 -12.47 -16.10
C ASN A 116 1.66 -12.25 -17.27
N SER A 117 0.50 -12.92 -17.20
CA SER A 117 -0.53 -12.80 -18.22
C SER A 117 -1.20 -11.43 -18.21
N LEU A 118 -1.31 -10.79 -17.03
CA LEU A 118 -1.88 -9.45 -16.89
C LEU A 118 -0.89 -8.34 -17.24
N SER A 119 0.38 -8.51 -16.85
CA SER A 119 1.44 -7.54 -17.11
C SER A 119 1.94 -7.59 -18.56
N GLY A 120 1.84 -8.76 -19.20
CA GLY A 120 2.41 -9.02 -20.53
C GLY A 120 3.90 -9.37 -20.51
N GLN A 121 4.48 -9.62 -19.33
CA GLN A 121 5.91 -9.87 -19.12
C GLN A 121 6.15 -10.82 -17.94
N SER A 122 7.37 -11.32 -17.79
CA SER A 122 7.76 -12.06 -16.58
C SER A 122 7.76 -11.15 -15.36
N THR A 123 7.12 -11.59 -14.29
CA THR A 123 7.13 -10.94 -12.97
C THR A 123 8.19 -11.57 -12.07
N HIS A 124 8.54 -10.87 -11.00
CA HIS A 124 9.55 -11.27 -10.02
C HIS A 124 9.09 -10.86 -8.62
N ASP A 125 9.62 -11.54 -7.60
CA ASP A 125 9.37 -11.21 -6.20
C ASP A 125 7.88 -11.11 -5.82
N ALA A 126 7.05 -11.99 -6.41
CA ALA A 126 5.62 -11.96 -6.18
C ALA A 126 5.27 -12.25 -4.71
N CYS A 127 4.33 -11.49 -4.16
CA CYS A 127 3.80 -11.69 -2.82
C CYS A 127 2.30 -12.00 -2.91
N ALA A 128 1.94 -13.25 -2.63
CA ALA A 128 0.57 -13.76 -2.74
C ALA A 128 0.09 -14.34 -1.41
N LEU A 129 -1.11 -13.93 -0.99
CA LEU A 129 -1.86 -14.50 0.12
C LEU A 129 -3.06 -15.26 -0.44
N GLU A 130 -3.15 -16.55 -0.14
CA GLU A 130 -4.25 -17.44 -0.52
C GLU A 130 -4.92 -17.96 0.75
N PHE A 131 -6.25 -18.00 0.79
CA PHE A 131 -7.00 -18.60 1.88
C PHE A 131 -8.44 -18.90 1.45
N ASP A 132 -9.04 -19.88 2.11
CA ASP A 132 -10.45 -20.17 2.00
C ASP A 132 -11.23 -19.37 3.05
N PHE A 133 -12.47 -18.98 2.73
CA PHE A 133 -13.36 -18.39 3.72
C PHE A 133 -14.81 -18.79 3.50
N VAL A 134 -15.60 -18.77 4.57
CA VAL A 134 -17.04 -18.97 4.50
C VAL A 134 -17.72 -17.60 4.60
N PRO A 135 -18.34 -17.07 3.52
CA PRO A 135 -19.02 -15.79 3.56
C PRO A 135 -20.23 -15.87 4.50
N ARG A 136 -20.50 -14.77 5.22
CA ARG A 136 -21.68 -14.65 6.10
C ARG A 136 -22.85 -13.91 5.45
N GLY A 137 -22.61 -13.23 4.34
CA GLY A 137 -23.62 -12.48 3.59
C GLY A 137 -23.65 -12.87 2.12
N GLU A 138 -24.53 -12.23 1.36
CA GLU A 138 -24.70 -12.47 -0.07
C GLU A 138 -23.60 -11.81 -0.93
N SER A 139 -22.87 -10.86 -0.36
CA SER A 139 -21.80 -10.12 -1.03
C SER A 139 -20.51 -10.16 -0.23
N VAL A 140 -19.39 -10.20 -0.95
CA VAL A 140 -18.04 -10.01 -0.43
C VAL A 140 -17.46 -8.79 -1.13
N ASN A 141 -16.88 -7.86 -0.38
CA ASN A 141 -16.28 -6.65 -0.91
C ASN A 141 -14.88 -6.48 -0.32
N PHE A 142 -13.92 -6.07 -1.16
CA PHE A 142 -12.56 -5.79 -0.74
C PHE A 142 -12.14 -4.45 -1.30
N GLN A 143 -11.87 -3.51 -0.40
CA GLN A 143 -11.27 -2.25 -0.80
C GLN A 143 -9.76 -2.42 -0.95
N TYR A 144 -9.20 -1.89 -2.03
CA TYR A 144 -7.76 -1.92 -2.28
C TYR A 144 -7.28 -0.64 -2.95
N VAL A 145 -5.96 -0.41 -2.80
CA VAL A 145 -5.21 0.60 -3.54
C VAL A 145 -4.00 -0.08 -4.15
N PHE A 146 -3.81 0.09 -5.45
CA PHE A 146 -2.61 -0.35 -6.15
C PHE A 146 -1.65 0.83 -6.29
N SER A 147 -0.36 0.62 -6.01
CA SER A 147 0.68 1.66 -6.09
C SER A 147 1.99 1.05 -6.57
N SER A 148 2.83 1.86 -7.23
CA SER A 148 4.08 1.38 -7.84
C SER A 148 5.12 2.52 -8.03
N GLU A 149 6.39 2.15 -8.06
CA GLU A 149 7.54 3.06 -8.31
C GLU A 149 7.68 3.45 -9.78
N GLU A 150 7.11 2.64 -10.67
CA GLU A 150 7.10 2.77 -12.12
C GLU A 150 6.18 3.92 -12.56
N TYR A 151 5.27 4.37 -11.71
CA TYR A 151 4.65 5.68 -11.91
C TYR A 151 5.67 6.81 -11.70
N ILE A 152 5.61 7.93 -12.41
CA ILE A 152 4.99 8.11 -13.73
C ILE A 152 5.96 7.72 -14.87
N ASN A 153 7.23 7.45 -14.56
CA ASN A 153 8.31 7.37 -15.54
C ASN A 153 8.22 6.16 -16.50
N ALA A 154 7.57 5.08 -16.09
CA ALA A 154 7.35 3.88 -16.90
C ALA A 154 5.89 3.72 -17.37
N THR A 155 5.05 4.74 -17.16
CA THR A 155 3.67 4.75 -17.66
C THR A 155 3.62 4.60 -19.18
N CYS A 156 2.75 3.70 -19.66
CA CYS A 156 2.66 3.29 -21.07
C CYS A 156 3.96 2.70 -21.65
N GLY A 157 4.90 2.31 -20.78
CA GLY A 157 6.12 1.62 -21.13
C GLY A 157 5.96 0.09 -21.09
N PRO A 158 7.09 -0.65 -21.14
CA PRO A 158 7.09 -2.10 -21.02
C PRO A 158 6.92 -2.59 -19.58
N TYR A 159 7.25 -1.77 -18.57
CA TYR A 159 7.12 -2.12 -17.17
C TYR A 159 5.67 -1.88 -16.71
N ASN A 160 4.90 -2.95 -16.67
CA ASN A 160 3.46 -2.92 -16.43
C ASN A 160 3.08 -3.76 -15.20
N ASP A 161 3.49 -3.30 -14.02
CA ASP A 161 3.12 -3.97 -12.76
C ASP A 161 1.61 -4.18 -12.68
N ALA A 162 1.22 -5.34 -12.14
CA ALA A 162 -0.15 -5.80 -12.11
C ALA A 162 -0.54 -6.23 -10.70
N PHE A 163 -1.79 -5.97 -10.35
CA PHE A 163 -2.45 -6.50 -9.17
C PHE A 163 -3.63 -7.37 -9.60
N ALA A 164 -3.86 -8.45 -8.86
CA ALA A 164 -5.00 -9.34 -9.09
C ALA A 164 -5.60 -9.78 -7.76
N PHE A 165 -6.92 -9.97 -7.77
CA PHE A 165 -7.65 -10.63 -6.71
C PHE A 165 -8.40 -11.81 -7.32
N PHE A 166 -7.92 -13.02 -7.10
CA PHE A 166 -8.51 -14.20 -7.71
C PHE A 166 -9.53 -14.88 -6.78
N ILE A 167 -10.69 -15.22 -7.33
CA ILE A 167 -11.74 -15.98 -6.63
C ILE A 167 -12.13 -17.23 -7.41
N SER A 168 -12.37 -18.33 -6.70
CA SER A 168 -12.94 -19.57 -7.20
C SER A 168 -13.85 -20.17 -6.13
N GLY A 169 -14.69 -21.14 -6.49
CA GLY A 169 -15.59 -21.80 -5.53
C GLY A 169 -16.95 -22.15 -6.11
N PRO A 170 -17.90 -22.57 -5.26
CA PRO A 170 -19.25 -22.94 -5.70
C PRO A 170 -19.92 -21.86 -6.54
N GLY A 171 -20.42 -22.23 -7.72
CA GLY A 171 -21.07 -21.29 -8.65
C GLY A 171 -20.11 -20.44 -9.48
N ILE A 172 -18.80 -20.56 -9.31
CA ILE A 172 -17.78 -19.86 -10.10
C ILE A 172 -17.08 -20.86 -11.01
N THR A 173 -17.23 -20.68 -12.33
CA THR A 173 -16.48 -21.46 -13.31
C THR A 173 -15.02 -21.02 -13.32
N GLY A 174 -14.12 -21.92 -12.91
CA GLY A 174 -12.68 -21.65 -12.87
C GLY A 174 -12.30 -20.62 -11.82
N GLN A 175 -11.23 -19.88 -12.10
CA GLN A 175 -10.74 -18.78 -11.27
C GLN A 175 -11.00 -17.46 -12.01
N LYS A 176 -11.51 -16.45 -11.31
CA LYS A 176 -11.82 -15.13 -11.86
C LYS A 176 -11.01 -14.05 -11.16
N ASN A 177 -10.43 -13.13 -11.92
CA ASN A 177 -9.87 -11.90 -11.36
C ASN A 177 -10.99 -10.90 -11.08
N MET A 178 -11.09 -10.43 -9.84
CA MET A 178 -12.04 -9.39 -9.41
C MET A 178 -11.39 -8.00 -9.33
N ALA A 179 -10.06 -7.91 -9.37
CA ALA A 179 -9.35 -6.63 -9.43
C ALA A 179 -9.34 -6.12 -10.88
N LEU A 180 -10.47 -5.54 -11.28
CA LEU A 180 -10.70 -4.96 -12.60
C LEU A 180 -10.90 -3.46 -12.47
N VAL A 181 -10.55 -2.71 -13.52
CA VAL A 181 -10.90 -1.28 -13.58
C VAL A 181 -12.43 -1.16 -13.53
N PRO A 182 -13.01 -0.33 -12.64
CA PRO A 182 -14.45 -0.32 -12.41
C PRO A 182 -15.27 -0.10 -13.69
N GLY A 183 -16.29 -0.95 -13.87
CA GLY A 183 -17.16 -0.94 -15.05
C GLY A 183 -16.57 -1.60 -16.30
N THR A 184 -15.45 -2.31 -16.20
CA THR A 184 -14.76 -2.93 -17.34
C THR A 184 -14.27 -4.35 -17.02
N ASN A 185 -13.73 -5.04 -18.04
CA ASN A 185 -12.99 -6.30 -17.89
C ASN A 185 -11.46 -6.10 -17.98
N ILE A 186 -10.98 -4.87 -17.84
CA ILE A 186 -9.56 -4.53 -17.97
C ILE A 186 -8.89 -4.75 -16.60
N PRO A 187 -7.78 -5.49 -16.52
CA PRO A 187 -7.09 -5.73 -15.25
C PRO A 187 -6.44 -4.46 -14.70
N VAL A 188 -6.27 -4.40 -13.38
CA VAL A 188 -5.53 -3.31 -12.73
C VAL A 188 -4.02 -3.49 -12.93
N THR A 189 -3.47 -2.64 -13.79
CA THR A 189 -2.04 -2.50 -14.06
C THR A 189 -1.65 -1.03 -14.22
N ILE A 190 -0.34 -0.75 -14.23
CA ILE A 190 0.19 0.60 -14.54
C ILE A 190 -0.37 1.16 -15.85
N ASN A 191 -0.37 0.37 -16.91
CA ASN A 191 -0.83 0.83 -18.23
C ASN A 191 -2.36 1.01 -18.30
N SER A 192 -3.11 0.40 -17.37
CA SER A 192 -4.57 0.57 -17.31
C SER A 192 -4.98 1.85 -16.56
N ILE A 193 -4.40 2.15 -15.39
CA ILE A 193 -4.76 3.30 -14.55
C ILE A 193 -3.51 4.14 -14.34
N ASN A 194 -3.44 5.32 -14.96
CA ASN A 194 -2.30 6.23 -14.82
C ASN A 194 -2.72 7.66 -15.18
N SER A 195 -1.77 8.59 -15.21
CA SER A 195 -1.98 10.01 -15.49
C SER A 195 -2.46 10.36 -16.91
N GLY A 196 -2.40 9.40 -17.85
CA GLY A 196 -2.62 9.66 -19.28
C GLY A 196 -1.41 10.28 -20.00
N ASN A 197 -0.31 10.52 -19.30
CA ASN A 197 0.93 11.00 -19.89
C ASN A 197 1.95 9.85 -19.95
N PRO A 198 2.38 9.42 -21.15
CA PRO A 198 3.43 8.42 -21.27
C PRO A 198 4.72 8.88 -20.59
N GLY A 199 5.44 7.93 -20.01
CA GLY A 199 6.78 8.15 -19.50
C GLY A 199 7.76 8.58 -20.60
N PRO A 200 8.93 9.15 -20.25
CA PRO A 200 9.91 9.62 -21.21
C PRO A 200 10.31 8.53 -22.23
N GLY A 201 10.12 8.82 -23.52
CA GLY A 201 10.45 7.89 -24.61
C GLY A 201 9.36 6.86 -24.94
N TYR A 202 8.21 6.90 -24.27
CA TYR A 202 7.07 6.03 -24.55
C TYR A 202 5.94 6.78 -25.28
N THR A 203 4.98 6.01 -25.78
CA THR A 203 3.75 6.52 -26.42
C THR A 203 2.53 5.89 -25.75
N LEU A 204 1.34 6.41 -26.03
CA LEU A 204 0.09 5.85 -25.49
C LEU A 204 -0.25 4.45 -26.03
N ALA A 205 0.53 3.89 -26.96
CA ALA A 205 0.23 2.62 -27.60
C ALA A 205 0.00 1.47 -26.61
N ASN A 206 0.87 1.29 -25.61
CA ASN A 206 0.72 0.21 -24.63
C ASN A 206 -0.46 0.44 -23.70
N CYS A 207 -0.77 1.70 -23.36
CA CYS A 207 -1.96 2.03 -22.58
C CYS A 207 -3.25 1.74 -23.37
N TYR A 208 -3.31 2.13 -24.64
CA TYR A 208 -4.45 1.83 -25.51
C TYR A 208 -4.61 0.34 -25.80
N ALA A 209 -3.53 -0.43 -25.77
CA ALA A 209 -3.57 -1.88 -25.91
C ALA A 209 -4.27 -2.58 -24.72
N MET A 210 -4.41 -1.92 -23.56
CA MET A 210 -5.16 -2.48 -22.42
C MET A 210 -6.66 -2.60 -22.70
N GLY A 211 -7.19 -1.78 -23.62
CA GLY A 211 -8.57 -1.85 -24.08
C GLY A 211 -9.26 -0.48 -24.15
N PRO A 212 -10.52 -0.44 -24.63
CA PRO A 212 -11.27 0.79 -24.78
C PRO A 212 -11.39 1.56 -23.45
N GLY A 213 -11.06 2.86 -23.49
CA GLY A 213 -11.12 3.75 -22.32
C GLY A 213 -9.82 3.85 -21.53
N ALA A 214 -8.85 2.95 -21.72
CA ALA A 214 -7.54 3.08 -21.10
C ALA A 214 -6.71 4.22 -21.74
N PRO A 215 -5.83 4.90 -20.98
CA PRO A 215 -5.70 4.78 -19.53
C PRO A 215 -6.82 5.51 -18.77
N PHE A 216 -7.28 4.91 -17.67
CA PHE A 216 -8.37 5.42 -16.85
C PHE A 216 -7.88 6.44 -15.82
N THR A 217 -7.66 7.67 -16.27
CA THR A 217 -7.02 8.72 -15.46
C THR A 217 -7.83 9.17 -14.24
N SER A 218 -9.15 9.00 -14.24
CA SER A 218 -10.02 9.33 -13.11
C SER A 218 -9.76 8.48 -11.87
N TYR A 219 -9.16 7.29 -12.04
CA TYR A 219 -8.81 6.40 -10.94
C TYR A 219 -7.38 6.58 -10.45
N PHE A 220 -6.58 7.46 -11.05
CA PHE A 220 -5.17 7.67 -10.71
C PHE A 220 -4.99 8.84 -9.74
N ILE A 221 -4.15 8.62 -8.73
CA ILE A 221 -3.68 9.63 -7.77
C ILE A 221 -2.16 9.78 -7.96
N ASP A 222 -1.74 10.99 -8.33
CA ASP A 222 -0.32 11.37 -8.32
C ASP A 222 0.15 11.53 -6.87
N ASN A 223 1.21 10.79 -6.52
CA ASN A 223 1.82 10.82 -5.21
C ASN A 223 3.29 11.27 -5.29
N SER A 224 3.74 11.92 -6.37
CA SER A 224 5.16 12.24 -6.60
C SER A 224 5.80 13.13 -5.50
N ASN A 225 4.98 13.86 -4.74
CA ASN A 225 5.42 14.68 -3.60
C ASN A 225 4.78 14.22 -2.27
N GLY A 226 4.27 13.00 -2.24
CA GLY A 226 3.57 12.43 -1.09
C GLY A 226 4.51 12.13 0.09
N PRO A 227 4.15 12.49 1.33
CA PRO A 227 5.03 12.31 2.48
C PRO A 227 4.86 10.95 3.20
N TYR A 228 3.97 10.07 2.73
CA TYR A 228 3.56 8.89 3.51
C TYR A 228 3.65 7.55 2.77
N ILE A 229 3.79 7.58 1.45
CA ILE A 229 3.91 6.38 0.61
C ILE A 229 5.08 6.62 -0.35
N THR A 230 6.01 5.66 -0.42
CA THR A 230 7.24 5.74 -1.24
C THR A 230 6.96 5.76 -2.74
N HIS A 231 5.90 5.08 -3.17
CA HIS A 231 5.51 4.99 -4.58
C HIS A 231 5.00 6.33 -5.12
N LYS A 232 5.39 6.68 -6.35
CA LYS A 232 5.08 8.00 -6.94
C LYS A 232 3.65 8.14 -7.47
N GLY A 233 2.93 7.03 -7.58
CA GLY A 233 1.53 7.03 -7.98
C GLY A 233 0.78 5.87 -7.36
N MET A 234 -0.52 6.03 -7.26
CA MET A 234 -1.43 5.00 -6.77
C MET A 234 -2.81 5.14 -7.40
N THR A 235 -3.66 4.14 -7.25
CA THR A 235 -5.08 4.27 -7.58
C THR A 235 -5.81 5.02 -6.47
N GLN A 236 -6.98 5.57 -6.76
CA GLN A 236 -7.97 5.78 -5.70
C GLN A 236 -8.36 4.43 -5.07
N VAL A 237 -9.13 4.46 -3.99
CA VAL A 237 -9.72 3.25 -3.42
C VAL A 237 -10.65 2.62 -4.45
N LEU A 238 -10.41 1.36 -4.78
CA LEU A 238 -11.22 0.52 -5.66
C LEU A 238 -11.88 -0.60 -4.82
N ASP A 239 -13.01 -1.13 -5.28
CA ASP A 239 -13.86 -2.06 -4.53
C ASP A 239 -14.51 -3.17 -5.38
#